data_AF-A0AA47HXK0-F1
#
_entry.id   AF-A0AA47HXK0-F1
#
_cell.length_a   1.000
_cell.length_b   1.000
_cell.length_c   1.000
_cell.angle_alpha   90.00
_cell.angle_beta   90.00
_cell.angle_gamma   90.00
#
_symmetry.space_group_name_H-M   'P 1'
#
loop_
_entity.id
_entity.type
_entity.pdbx_description
1 polymer ?
#
loop_
_entity_poly.entity_id
_entity_poly.type
_entity_poly.pdbx_seq_one_letter_code
_entity_poly.pdbx_strand_id
1 'polypeptide(L)'
;MPRGRSGGRGRLRLDLRVEEVITEVRLEFSRHRKEAKNHHAFAEIRNRCVRRGLIPPSHNTLRSRFAGVPARERVGLKYGKKVARERYEHIRGKTPETTFPLERIQIDHTLVDVVCASAFDREHVGRPWITIALDECTRAVLAFVLTWEYPNASTVAQCMTRVMTPKDEWLERVGVPLPWPMYGTPNSVYLDNAAEFWSRALFYGCREYGIAPPEHRPPGLVHFGGIIERFMGTAMDQMRLLPAATARDRGFDKVKTRNPNEAAEMTLDELEVWMLEFICGQYHVRPHSTTKQRPDLAWERGIYGTEKRAGAGLPPIIADKQKLYLDFADIEDRTIERYGMRWDNIEYWDEVLRPFLDAGEQRKFVVRRNPYDASRIYFLHPIEGTYCELRCEQITLPNVSVWEFNETRKRLVAQIGDKPDMATIMASMERQRLLEQDAQNAKKRHRSRLKQERRRVGEQVTAELTPHAPISEDAPPAPQAPVRRDIFYEIDE
;
A
#
# COMPACT_ATOMS: atom_id res chain seq x y z
N MET A 1 -0.81 76.30 -19.41
CA MET A 1 0.15 75.18 -19.65
C MET A 1 -0.28 73.96 -18.84
N PRO A 2 -0.60 72.81 -19.46
CA PRO A 2 -0.72 71.55 -18.72
C PRO A 2 0.64 70.84 -18.66
N ARG A 3 1.04 70.51 -17.43
CA ARG A 3 2.30 69.89 -17.03
C ARG A 3 2.55 68.56 -17.75
N GLY A 4 3.81 68.37 -18.17
CA GLY A 4 4.26 67.26 -19.00
C GLY A 4 3.98 65.87 -18.41
N ARG A 5 3.51 64.97 -19.28
CA ARG A 5 3.51 63.52 -19.05
C ARG A 5 4.94 63.01 -19.10
N SER A 6 5.50 62.63 -17.95
CA SER A 6 6.76 61.90 -17.90
C SER A 6 6.49 60.39 -17.79
N GLY A 7 7.17 59.57 -18.60
CA GLY A 7 7.27 58.13 -18.35
C GLY A 7 7.37 57.22 -19.59
N GLY A 8 8.58 57.15 -20.18
CA GLY A 8 8.98 56.11 -21.14
C GLY A 8 9.11 54.71 -20.51
N ARG A 9 9.35 53.69 -21.35
CA ARG A 9 9.48 52.27 -20.96
C ARG A 9 10.50 52.11 -19.83
N GLY A 10 10.06 51.56 -18.69
CA GLY A 10 10.92 51.15 -17.58
C GLY A 10 10.73 51.89 -16.25
N ARG A 11 9.94 52.98 -16.16
CA ARG A 11 9.61 53.63 -14.87
C ARG A 11 8.21 53.23 -14.38
N LEU A 12 8.08 53.01 -13.06
CA LEU A 12 6.81 52.70 -12.39
C LEU A 12 5.80 53.82 -12.66
N ARG A 13 4.73 53.51 -13.39
CA ARG A 13 3.67 54.46 -13.81
C ARG A 13 2.65 54.79 -12.71
N LEU A 14 2.73 54.10 -11.57
CA LEU A 14 1.85 54.27 -10.43
C LEU A 14 2.65 54.79 -9.24
N ASP A 15 1.98 55.54 -8.36
CA ASP A 15 2.48 55.87 -7.03
C ASP A 15 2.89 54.58 -6.30
N LEU A 16 4.06 54.58 -5.65
CA LEU A 16 4.58 53.43 -4.90
C LEU A 16 3.58 52.95 -3.84
N ARG A 17 2.84 53.89 -3.22
CA ARG A 17 1.81 53.58 -2.23
C ARG A 17 0.63 52.81 -2.84
N VAL A 18 0.36 53.00 -4.13
CA VAL A 18 -0.67 52.23 -4.86
C VAL A 18 -0.15 50.84 -5.22
N GLU A 19 1.13 50.71 -5.60
CA GLU A 19 1.75 49.40 -5.86
C GLU A 19 1.84 48.54 -4.58
N GLU A 20 2.06 49.16 -3.42
CA GLU A 20 1.98 48.50 -2.10
C GLU A 20 0.57 47.95 -1.85
N VAL A 21 -0.47 48.76 -2.04
CA VAL A 21 -1.87 48.32 -1.88
C VAL A 21 -2.21 47.17 -2.84
N ILE A 22 -1.74 47.23 -4.09
CA ILE A 22 -1.92 46.14 -5.07
C ILE A 22 -1.27 44.85 -4.56
N THR A 23 -0.05 44.94 -4.04
CA THR A 23 0.72 43.79 -3.57
C THR A 23 0.12 43.19 -2.30
N GLU A 24 -0.25 44.02 -1.33
CA GLU A 24 -0.93 43.63 -0.09
C GLU A 24 -2.20 42.82 -0.39
N VAL A 25 -3.12 43.41 -1.17
CA VAL A 25 -4.41 42.76 -1.47
C VAL A 25 -4.20 41.49 -2.28
N ARG A 26 -3.24 41.46 -3.22
CA ARG A 26 -2.92 40.26 -4.00
C ARG A 26 -2.42 39.12 -3.11
N LEU A 27 -1.53 39.41 -2.16
CA LEU A 27 -1.02 38.41 -1.21
C LEU A 27 -2.13 37.93 -0.26
N GLU A 28 -2.94 38.84 0.26
CA GLU A 28 -4.08 38.51 1.14
C GLU A 28 -5.08 37.59 0.43
N PHE A 29 -5.48 37.93 -0.80
CA PHE A 29 -6.41 37.12 -1.57
C PHE A 29 -5.82 35.76 -1.96
N SER A 30 -4.52 35.71 -2.26
CA SER A 30 -3.86 34.44 -2.59
C SER A 30 -3.73 33.51 -1.37
N ARG A 31 -3.54 34.07 -0.16
CA ARG A 31 -3.34 33.30 1.08
C ARG A 31 -4.66 32.93 1.76
N HIS A 32 -5.57 33.90 1.92
CA HIS A 32 -6.74 33.78 2.78
C HIS A 32 -8.06 33.68 1.99
N ARG A 33 -8.08 34.00 0.69
CA ARG A 33 -9.31 33.99 -0.15
C ARG A 33 -9.10 33.28 -1.49
N LYS A 34 -8.60 32.05 -1.45
CA LYS A 34 -8.14 31.27 -2.63
C LYS A 34 -9.20 31.07 -3.72
N GLU A 35 -10.49 31.14 -3.37
CA GLU A 35 -11.63 30.96 -4.29
C GLU A 35 -12.14 32.28 -4.88
N ALA A 36 -11.72 33.43 -4.33
CA ALA A 36 -12.16 34.73 -4.80
C ALA A 36 -11.62 35.02 -6.22
N LYS A 37 -12.53 35.39 -7.13
CA LYS A 37 -12.18 35.85 -8.48
C LYS A 37 -11.44 37.20 -8.42
N ASN A 38 -10.57 37.46 -9.41
CA ASN A 38 -9.75 38.67 -9.49
C ASN A 38 -10.55 39.99 -9.37
N HIS A 39 -11.80 40.04 -9.84
CA HIS A 39 -12.61 41.26 -9.75
C HIS A 39 -12.91 41.68 -8.30
N HIS A 40 -12.99 40.73 -7.36
CA HIS A 40 -13.13 41.04 -5.93
C HIS A 40 -11.85 41.69 -5.38
N ALA A 41 -10.68 41.17 -5.77
CA ALA A 41 -9.40 41.77 -5.40
C ALA A 41 -9.25 43.19 -5.99
N PHE A 42 -9.72 43.40 -7.23
CA PHE A 42 -9.68 44.72 -7.87
C PHE A 42 -10.58 45.73 -7.18
N ALA A 43 -11.79 45.32 -6.76
CA ALA A 43 -12.69 46.16 -5.99
C ALA A 43 -12.05 46.55 -4.64
N GLU A 44 -11.45 45.59 -3.94
CA GLU A 44 -10.78 45.85 -2.66
C GLU A 44 -9.58 46.81 -2.81
N ILE A 45 -8.77 46.65 -3.86
CA ILE A 45 -7.66 47.57 -4.16
C ILE A 45 -8.17 49.00 -4.35
N ARG A 46 -9.24 49.20 -5.11
CA ARG A 46 -9.83 50.53 -5.30
C ARG A 46 -10.34 51.11 -3.98
N ASN A 47 -11.05 50.32 -3.18
CA ASN A 47 -11.58 50.74 -1.89
C ASN A 47 -10.47 51.14 -0.91
N ARG A 48 -9.34 50.42 -0.90
CA ARG A 48 -8.18 50.78 -0.07
C ARG A 48 -7.46 52.02 -0.58
N CYS A 49 -7.35 52.21 -1.90
CA CYS A 49 -6.78 53.43 -2.47
C CYS A 49 -7.61 54.67 -2.06
N VAL A 50 -8.94 54.63 -2.22
CA VAL A 50 -9.83 55.73 -1.84
C VAL A 50 -9.71 56.07 -0.36
N ARG A 51 -9.75 55.06 0.53
CA ARG A 51 -9.59 55.27 1.98
C ARG A 51 -8.25 55.88 2.36
N ARG A 52 -7.18 55.61 1.59
CA ARG A 52 -5.83 56.17 1.81
C ARG A 52 -5.60 57.50 1.08
N GLY A 53 -6.62 58.07 0.43
CA GLY A 53 -6.51 59.30 -0.35
C GLY A 53 -5.69 59.15 -1.64
N LEU A 54 -5.52 57.93 -2.14
CA LEU A 54 -4.75 57.60 -3.33
C LEU A 54 -5.66 57.51 -4.57
N ILE A 55 -5.15 57.91 -5.72
CA ILE A 55 -5.86 57.77 -7.01
C ILE A 55 -5.93 56.28 -7.38
N PRO A 56 -7.14 55.68 -7.50
CA PRO A 56 -7.26 54.27 -7.80
C PRO A 56 -6.72 53.94 -9.21
N PRO A 57 -6.00 52.82 -9.37
CA PRO A 57 -5.50 52.39 -10.66
C PRO A 57 -6.65 51.94 -11.58
N SER A 58 -6.47 52.12 -12.89
CA SER A 58 -7.45 51.69 -13.88
C SER A 58 -7.59 50.16 -13.91
N HIS A 59 -8.76 49.67 -14.33
CA HIS A 59 -9.02 48.23 -14.44
C HIS A 59 -7.99 47.50 -15.32
N ASN A 60 -7.59 48.10 -16.44
CA ASN A 60 -6.56 47.54 -17.33
C ASN A 60 -5.18 47.48 -16.66
N THR A 61 -4.87 48.45 -15.78
CA THR A 61 -3.63 48.44 -15.00
C THR A 61 -3.63 47.29 -13.99
N LEU A 62 -4.73 47.09 -13.27
CA LEU A 62 -4.89 45.96 -12.33
C LEU A 62 -4.82 44.61 -13.04
N ARG A 63 -5.49 44.46 -14.19
CA ARG A 63 -5.42 43.26 -15.02
C ARG A 63 -3.98 42.97 -15.48
N SER A 64 -3.26 43.99 -15.96
CA SER A 64 -1.86 43.87 -16.36
C SER A 64 -0.96 43.45 -15.19
N ARG A 65 -1.13 44.05 -14.01
CA ARG A 65 -0.35 43.73 -12.79
C ARG A 65 -0.59 42.33 -12.24
N PHE A 66 -1.82 41.82 -12.35
CA PHE A 66 -2.13 40.45 -11.95
C PHE A 66 -1.70 39.41 -13.00
N ALA A 67 -1.72 39.78 -14.28
CA ALA A 67 -1.23 38.92 -15.37
C ALA A 67 0.30 38.86 -15.44
N GLY A 68 1.00 39.94 -15.05
CA GLY A 68 2.46 40.03 -15.06
C GLY A 68 3.17 39.22 -13.97
N VAL A 69 2.42 38.56 -13.08
CA VAL A 69 3.00 37.64 -12.09
C VAL A 69 3.34 36.31 -12.78
N PRO A 70 4.61 35.85 -12.70
CA PRO A 70 4.99 34.55 -13.24
C PRO A 70 4.07 33.43 -12.75
N ALA A 71 3.70 32.51 -13.66
CA ALA A 71 2.77 31.43 -13.35
C ALA A 71 3.23 30.57 -12.15
N ARG A 72 4.55 30.34 -12.02
CA ARG A 72 5.18 29.67 -10.88
C ARG A 72 4.90 30.37 -9.55
N GLU A 73 5.05 31.69 -9.49
CA GLU A 73 4.80 32.48 -8.29
C GLU A 73 3.31 32.49 -7.94
N ARG A 74 2.43 32.65 -8.93
CA ARG A 74 0.98 32.63 -8.74
C ARG A 74 0.48 31.30 -8.17
N VAL A 75 0.96 30.18 -8.70
CA VAL A 75 0.65 28.83 -8.17
C VAL A 75 1.28 28.65 -6.79
N GLY A 76 2.48 29.18 -6.56
CA GLY A 76 3.19 29.06 -5.28
C GLY A 76 2.47 29.79 -4.14
N LEU A 77 1.95 30.98 -4.41
CA LEU A 77 1.17 31.75 -3.45
C LEU A 77 -0.19 31.13 -3.15
N LYS A 78 -0.83 30.51 -4.15
CA LYS A 78 -2.19 29.96 -4.03
C LYS A 78 -2.22 28.53 -3.45
N TYR A 79 -1.34 27.67 -3.95
CA TYR A 79 -1.33 26.23 -3.66
C TYR A 79 -0.08 25.78 -2.90
N GLY A 80 0.85 26.69 -2.59
CA GLY A 80 2.08 26.41 -1.85
C GLY A 80 3.29 26.21 -2.76
N LYS A 81 4.49 26.47 -2.19
CA LYS A 81 5.78 26.38 -2.91
C LYS A 81 6.03 24.99 -3.50
N LYS A 82 5.60 23.92 -2.82
CA LYS A 82 5.73 22.53 -3.28
C LYS A 82 4.99 22.29 -4.61
N VAL A 83 3.70 22.66 -4.69
CA VAL A 83 2.89 22.50 -5.90
C VAL A 83 3.44 23.33 -7.08
N ALA A 84 3.95 24.53 -6.80
CA ALA A 84 4.58 25.36 -7.83
C ALA A 84 5.92 24.79 -8.31
N ARG A 85 6.67 24.14 -7.43
CA ARG A 85 7.89 23.44 -7.76
C ARG A 85 7.57 22.25 -8.68
N GLU A 86 6.65 21.39 -8.28
CA GLU A 86 6.21 20.22 -9.08
C GLU A 86 5.69 20.59 -10.47
N ARG A 87 4.97 21.72 -10.59
CA ARG A 87 4.36 22.13 -11.86
C ARG A 87 5.30 22.85 -12.82
N TYR A 88 6.33 23.55 -12.33
CA TYR A 88 7.14 24.47 -13.15
C TYR A 88 8.65 24.29 -13.02
N GLU A 89 9.13 23.47 -12.09
CA GLU A 89 10.56 23.18 -12.01
C GLU A 89 10.99 22.34 -13.21
N HIS A 90 12.15 22.69 -13.78
CA HIS A 90 12.72 21.97 -14.90
C HIS A 90 13.13 20.56 -14.43
N ILE A 91 12.64 19.55 -15.13
CA ILE A 91 12.95 18.14 -14.84
C ILE A 91 14.46 17.95 -15.08
N ARG A 92 15.23 17.75 -14.00
CA ARG A 92 16.66 17.41 -14.08
C ARG A 92 16.83 15.90 -14.02
N GLY A 93 17.50 15.34 -15.03
CA GLY A 93 17.80 13.90 -15.14
C GLY A 93 16.79 13.15 -16.01
N LYS A 94 17.30 12.26 -16.86
CA LYS A 94 16.52 11.13 -17.39
C LYS A 94 16.79 9.95 -16.47
N THR A 95 15.75 9.34 -15.91
CA THR A 95 15.88 7.96 -15.41
C THR A 95 16.38 7.11 -16.59
N PRO A 96 17.38 6.23 -16.41
CA PRO A 96 17.78 5.32 -17.47
C PRO A 96 16.55 4.62 -18.03
N GLU A 97 16.38 4.70 -19.35
CA GLU A 97 15.24 4.10 -20.03
C GLU A 97 15.41 2.58 -19.97
N THR A 98 14.44 1.90 -19.36
CA THR A 98 14.38 0.44 -19.39
C THR A 98 14.12 -0.03 -20.81
N THR A 99 14.83 -1.07 -21.22
CA THR A 99 14.84 -1.55 -22.58
C THR A 99 14.15 -2.90 -22.74
N PHE A 100 14.13 -3.75 -21.71
CA PHE A 100 13.46 -5.07 -21.72
C PHE A 100 12.41 -5.17 -20.61
N PRO A 101 11.39 -6.04 -20.76
CA PRO A 101 10.49 -6.38 -19.65
C PRO A 101 11.30 -6.90 -18.46
N LEU A 102 10.81 -6.66 -17.25
CA LEU A 102 11.41 -7.05 -15.98
C LEU A 102 12.74 -6.36 -15.65
N GLU A 103 13.22 -5.42 -16.48
CA GLU A 103 14.46 -4.69 -16.18
C GLU A 103 14.30 -3.82 -14.92
N ARG A 104 13.17 -3.12 -14.79
CA ARG A 104 12.80 -2.41 -13.56
C ARG A 104 11.29 -2.37 -13.43
N ILE A 105 10.81 -2.68 -12.24
CA ILE A 105 9.39 -2.57 -11.89
C ILE A 105 9.18 -1.45 -10.90
N GLN A 106 8.01 -0.83 -10.91
CA GLN A 106 7.59 0.15 -9.91
C GLN A 106 6.53 -0.48 -9.01
N ILE A 107 6.67 -0.34 -7.70
CA ILE A 107 5.63 -0.75 -6.74
C ILE A 107 5.19 0.48 -5.95
N ASP A 108 3.88 0.64 -5.84
CA ASP A 108 3.26 1.73 -5.11
C ASP A 108 1.96 1.27 -4.46
N HIS A 109 1.57 1.95 -3.40
CA HIS A 109 0.36 1.68 -2.64
C HIS A 109 -0.54 2.91 -2.60
N THR A 110 -1.85 2.73 -2.75
CA THR A 110 -2.81 3.83 -2.57
C THR A 110 -4.10 3.34 -1.94
N LEU A 111 -4.78 4.24 -1.24
CA LEU A 111 -6.14 3.99 -0.79
C LEU A 111 -7.10 4.10 -1.98
N VAL A 112 -7.88 3.06 -2.24
CA VAL A 112 -8.84 3.01 -3.35
C VAL A 112 -9.93 4.05 -3.16
N ASP A 113 -10.31 4.78 -4.20
CA ASP A 113 -11.34 5.85 -4.14
C ASP A 113 -12.79 5.32 -4.10
N VAL A 114 -13.03 4.10 -3.60
CA VAL A 114 -14.36 3.45 -3.55
C VAL A 114 -14.59 2.83 -2.16
N VAL A 115 -15.79 2.99 -1.63
CA VAL A 115 -16.21 2.27 -0.41
C VAL A 115 -16.74 0.89 -0.80
N CYS A 116 -16.15 -0.14 -0.19
CA CYS A 116 -16.56 -1.52 -0.35
C CYS A 116 -17.48 -1.97 0.81
N ALA A 117 -18.36 -2.90 0.48
CA ALA A 117 -19.24 -3.61 1.38
C ALA A 117 -18.59 -4.88 1.95
N SER A 118 -19.15 -5.35 3.04
CA SER A 118 -18.84 -6.62 3.70
C SER A 118 -19.44 -7.78 2.89
N ALA A 119 -18.68 -8.85 2.74
CA ALA A 119 -19.14 -10.10 2.14
C ALA A 119 -20.19 -10.81 3.00
N PHE A 120 -20.30 -10.47 4.29
CA PHE A 120 -21.18 -11.13 5.25
C PHE A 120 -22.60 -10.54 5.27
N ASP A 121 -22.71 -9.21 5.36
CA ASP A 121 -23.98 -8.50 5.56
C ASP A 121 -24.27 -7.45 4.48
N ARG A 122 -23.40 -7.32 3.45
CA ARG A 122 -23.49 -6.34 2.35
C ARG A 122 -23.53 -4.89 2.81
N GLU A 123 -23.11 -4.64 4.05
CA GLU A 123 -23.03 -3.30 4.61
C GLU A 123 -21.62 -2.71 4.43
N HIS A 124 -21.50 -1.38 4.37
CA HIS A 124 -20.20 -0.74 4.18
C HIS A 124 -19.17 -1.11 5.25
N VAL A 125 -17.93 -1.31 4.78
CA VAL A 125 -16.74 -1.57 5.60
C VAL A 125 -15.78 -0.39 5.50
N GLY A 126 -15.52 0.12 4.30
CA GLY A 126 -14.61 1.23 4.11
C GLY A 126 -13.89 1.16 2.77
N ARG A 127 -12.80 1.91 2.67
CA ARG A 127 -11.95 1.95 1.48
C ARG A 127 -10.78 0.96 1.66
N PRO A 128 -10.56 0.01 0.74
CA PRO A 128 -9.39 -0.84 0.79
C PRO A 128 -8.14 -0.11 0.29
N TRP A 129 -6.97 -0.61 0.68
CA TRP A 129 -5.69 -0.29 0.06
C TRP A 129 -5.47 -1.18 -1.15
N ILE A 130 -4.83 -0.63 -2.18
CA ILE A 130 -4.33 -1.39 -3.33
C ILE A 130 -2.83 -1.20 -3.46
N THR A 131 -2.12 -2.31 -3.59
CA THR A 131 -0.71 -2.39 -3.96
C THR A 131 -0.61 -2.79 -5.41
N ILE A 132 0.20 -2.11 -6.21
CA ILE A 132 0.34 -2.44 -7.64
C ILE A 132 1.82 -2.52 -7.99
N ALA A 133 2.19 -3.53 -8.77
CA ALA A 133 3.49 -3.65 -9.41
C ALA A 133 3.34 -3.44 -10.92
N LEU A 134 4.12 -2.55 -11.50
CA LEU A 134 4.07 -2.18 -12.92
C LEU A 134 5.46 -2.24 -13.56
N ASP A 135 5.54 -2.88 -14.72
CA ASP A 135 6.75 -2.96 -15.53
C ASP A 135 7.03 -1.62 -16.24
N GLU A 136 8.23 -1.06 -16.04
CA GLU A 136 8.54 0.26 -16.57
C GLU A 136 8.68 0.26 -18.10
N CYS A 137 9.21 -0.82 -18.70
CA CYS A 137 9.46 -0.89 -20.13
C CYS A 137 8.15 -0.96 -20.93
N THR A 138 7.30 -1.91 -20.58
CA THR A 138 6.08 -2.29 -21.30
C THR A 138 4.86 -1.52 -20.84
N ARG A 139 4.91 -0.95 -19.63
CA ARG A 139 3.76 -0.40 -18.89
C ARG A 139 2.74 -1.46 -18.47
N ALA A 140 3.07 -2.75 -18.59
CA ALA A 140 2.18 -3.80 -18.14
C ALA A 140 2.12 -3.83 -16.60
N VAL A 141 0.92 -3.89 -16.05
CA VAL A 141 0.72 -4.28 -14.65
C VAL A 141 1.11 -5.75 -14.49
N LEU A 142 1.98 -6.04 -13.52
CA LEU A 142 2.48 -7.39 -13.23
C LEU A 142 1.67 -8.07 -12.11
N ALA A 143 1.24 -7.28 -11.13
CA ALA A 143 0.42 -7.76 -10.02
C ALA A 143 -0.34 -6.62 -9.36
N PHE A 144 -1.43 -6.96 -8.66
CA PHE A 144 -1.99 -6.12 -7.61
C PHE A 144 -2.41 -6.95 -6.40
N VAL A 145 -2.55 -6.27 -5.25
CA VAL A 145 -3.06 -6.84 -4.00
C VAL A 145 -4.02 -5.84 -3.36
N LEU A 146 -5.23 -6.29 -2.99
CA LEU A 146 -6.22 -5.50 -2.27
C LEU A 146 -6.25 -5.92 -0.79
N THR A 147 -6.17 -4.96 0.12
CA THR A 147 -6.17 -5.23 1.57
C THR A 147 -7.04 -4.24 2.34
N TRP A 148 -7.59 -4.69 3.47
CA TRP A 148 -8.27 -3.81 4.44
C TRP A 148 -7.31 -3.11 5.41
N GLU A 149 -6.06 -3.53 5.43
CA GLU A 149 -5.01 -3.00 6.28
C GLU A 149 -4.07 -2.11 5.48
N TYR A 150 -3.43 -1.17 6.17
CA TYR A 150 -2.35 -0.40 5.59
C TYR A 150 -1.25 -1.38 5.10
N PRO A 151 -0.68 -1.18 3.89
CA PRO A 151 0.34 -2.04 3.32
C PRO A 151 1.49 -2.28 4.30
N ASN A 152 1.94 -3.54 4.36
CA ASN A 152 3.05 -3.96 5.20
C ASN A 152 3.94 -4.94 4.42
N ALA A 153 5.00 -5.45 5.06
CA ALA A 153 5.93 -6.38 4.41
C ALA A 153 5.22 -7.61 3.83
N SER A 154 4.12 -8.07 4.43
CA SER A 154 3.36 -9.22 3.91
C SER A 154 2.52 -8.88 2.70
N THR A 155 1.98 -7.66 2.61
CA THR A 155 1.36 -7.15 1.38
C THR A 155 2.38 -7.05 0.25
N VAL A 156 3.60 -6.58 0.56
CA VAL A 156 4.71 -6.53 -0.39
C VAL A 156 5.13 -7.95 -0.80
N ALA A 157 5.21 -8.89 0.14
CA ALA A 157 5.53 -10.30 -0.13
C ALA A 157 4.50 -10.95 -1.07
N GLN A 158 3.20 -10.74 -0.82
CA GLN A 158 2.14 -11.24 -1.71
C GLN A 158 2.23 -10.59 -3.10
N CYS A 159 2.50 -9.29 -3.17
CA CYS A 159 2.67 -8.58 -4.43
C CYS A 159 3.86 -9.14 -5.22
N MET A 160 5.03 -9.28 -4.60
CA MET A 160 6.22 -9.87 -5.22
C MET A 160 6.00 -11.31 -5.65
N THR A 161 5.30 -12.11 -4.84
CA THR A 161 4.93 -13.49 -5.19
C THR A 161 4.10 -13.50 -6.49
N ARG A 162 3.04 -12.68 -6.56
CA ARG A 162 2.19 -12.54 -7.76
C ARG A 162 2.92 -11.96 -8.98
N VAL A 163 3.94 -11.13 -8.78
CA VAL A 163 4.82 -10.63 -9.87
C VAL A 163 5.63 -11.78 -10.44
N MET A 164 6.24 -12.59 -9.57
CA MET A 164 7.27 -13.56 -9.95
C MET A 164 6.68 -14.91 -10.38
N THR A 165 5.39 -15.16 -10.13
CA THR A 165 4.72 -16.41 -10.52
C THR A 165 3.62 -16.20 -11.59
N PRO A 166 3.33 -17.23 -12.40
CA PRO A 166 2.11 -17.27 -13.21
C PRO A 166 0.86 -17.06 -12.36
N LYS A 167 -0.17 -16.48 -12.97
CA LYS A 167 -1.42 -16.05 -12.30
C LYS A 167 -2.61 -16.95 -12.62
N ASP A 168 -2.40 -18.02 -13.38
CA ASP A 168 -3.48 -18.87 -13.91
C ASP A 168 -4.35 -19.46 -12.79
N GLU A 169 -3.73 -20.04 -11.75
CA GLU A 169 -4.46 -20.56 -10.57
C GLU A 169 -5.28 -19.48 -9.85
N TRP A 170 -4.76 -18.25 -9.76
CA TRP A 170 -5.46 -17.14 -9.12
C TRP A 170 -6.64 -16.67 -9.98
N LEU A 171 -6.45 -16.54 -11.28
CA LEU A 171 -7.49 -16.15 -12.23
C LEU A 171 -8.62 -17.18 -12.29
N GLU A 172 -8.28 -18.48 -12.28
CA GLU A 172 -9.25 -19.57 -12.20
C GLU A 172 -10.05 -19.53 -10.90
N ARG A 173 -9.38 -19.36 -9.75
CA ARG A 173 -10.02 -19.24 -8.43
C ARG A 173 -11.01 -18.08 -8.36
N VAL A 174 -10.68 -16.95 -8.98
CA VAL A 174 -11.53 -15.74 -8.99
C VAL A 174 -12.57 -15.77 -10.12
N GLY A 175 -12.46 -16.73 -11.07
CA GLY A 175 -13.42 -16.92 -12.15
C GLY A 175 -13.29 -15.92 -13.30
N VAL A 176 -12.09 -15.39 -13.56
CA VAL A 176 -11.83 -14.42 -14.64
C VAL A 176 -11.15 -15.11 -15.82
N PRO A 177 -11.82 -15.27 -16.99
CA PRO A 177 -11.31 -16.01 -18.13
C PRO A 177 -10.44 -15.14 -19.06
N LEU A 178 -9.60 -14.27 -18.50
CA LEU A 178 -8.74 -13.35 -19.25
C LEU A 178 -7.26 -13.71 -19.07
N PRO A 179 -6.44 -13.68 -20.13
CA PRO A 179 -5.03 -14.01 -20.01
C PRO A 179 -4.26 -12.90 -19.26
N TRP A 180 -3.37 -13.31 -18.35
CA TRP A 180 -2.39 -12.43 -17.71
C TRP A 180 -0.98 -13.05 -17.76
N PRO A 181 -0.33 -13.05 -18.95
CA PRO A 181 0.92 -13.78 -19.17
C PRO A 181 2.16 -13.12 -18.53
N MET A 182 2.02 -11.92 -17.96
CA MET A 182 3.16 -11.20 -17.40
C MET A 182 3.57 -11.74 -16.04
N TYR A 183 4.71 -12.40 -15.95
CA TYR A 183 5.34 -12.82 -14.70
C TYR A 183 6.86 -12.86 -14.86
N GLY A 184 7.57 -12.94 -13.74
CA GLY A 184 9.00 -13.27 -13.70
C GLY A 184 9.78 -12.42 -12.69
N THR A 185 11.04 -12.81 -12.48
CA THR A 185 11.95 -12.13 -11.55
C THR A 185 12.47 -10.83 -12.16
N PRO A 186 12.22 -9.66 -11.55
CA PRO A 186 12.75 -8.39 -12.05
C PRO A 186 14.25 -8.22 -11.73
N ASN A 187 14.97 -7.44 -12.53
CA ASN A 187 16.36 -7.09 -12.24
C ASN A 187 16.46 -6.04 -11.13
N SER A 188 15.54 -5.08 -11.07
CA SER A 188 15.43 -4.14 -9.95
C SER A 188 13.99 -3.71 -9.65
N VAL A 189 13.78 -3.27 -8.41
CA VAL A 189 12.49 -2.79 -7.92
C VAL A 189 12.65 -1.33 -7.50
N TYR A 190 11.77 -0.48 -8.03
CA TYR A 190 11.73 0.94 -7.75
C TYR A 190 10.52 1.29 -6.88
N LEU A 191 10.79 1.90 -5.74
CA LEU A 191 9.83 2.04 -4.65
C LEU A 191 9.67 3.49 -4.25
N ASP A 192 8.53 3.81 -3.61
CA ASP A 192 8.40 5.05 -2.89
C ASP A 192 9.20 5.01 -1.56
N ASN A 193 9.02 6.03 -0.71
CA ASN A 193 9.73 6.13 0.57
C ASN A 193 8.90 5.64 1.77
N ALA A 194 7.86 4.83 1.55
CA ALA A 194 7.10 4.22 2.62
C ALA A 194 7.97 3.25 3.44
N ALA A 195 7.66 3.09 4.73
CA ALA A 195 8.53 2.40 5.69
C ALA A 195 8.66 0.90 5.38
N GLU A 196 7.59 0.29 4.87
CA GLU A 196 7.50 -1.10 4.44
C GLU A 196 8.54 -1.45 3.36
N PHE A 197 8.91 -0.50 2.51
CA PHE A 197 9.92 -0.69 1.47
C PHE A 197 11.36 -0.64 2.01
N TRP A 198 11.57 -0.18 3.24
CA TRP A 198 12.85 -0.25 3.94
C TRP A 198 12.98 -1.51 4.80
N SER A 199 12.06 -2.47 4.66
CA SER A 199 12.03 -3.67 5.50
C SER A 199 13.21 -4.61 5.20
N ARG A 200 13.80 -5.17 6.26
CA ARG A 200 14.84 -6.20 6.16
C ARG A 200 14.39 -7.40 5.31
N ALA A 201 13.09 -7.73 5.37
CA ALA A 201 12.47 -8.79 4.59
C ALA A 201 12.61 -8.55 3.08
N LEU A 202 12.29 -7.33 2.60
CA LEU A 202 12.39 -6.98 1.19
C LEU A 202 13.83 -7.07 0.67
N PHE A 203 14.79 -6.52 1.41
CA PHE A 203 16.21 -6.62 1.06
C PHE A 203 16.69 -8.07 1.01
N TYR A 204 16.25 -8.91 1.95
CA TYR A 204 16.58 -10.33 1.93
C TYR A 204 16.02 -11.01 0.68
N GLY A 205 14.72 -10.87 0.41
CA GLY A 205 14.07 -11.49 -0.74
C GLY A 205 14.70 -11.03 -2.05
N CYS A 206 14.98 -9.73 -2.20
CA CYS A 206 15.70 -9.23 -3.38
C CYS A 206 17.05 -9.92 -3.57
N ARG A 207 17.86 -10.03 -2.50
CA ARG A 207 19.16 -10.70 -2.55
C ARG A 207 19.03 -12.18 -2.91
N GLU A 208 18.10 -12.89 -2.29
CA GLU A 208 17.87 -14.33 -2.51
C GLU A 208 17.56 -14.64 -3.97
N TYR A 209 16.78 -13.79 -4.62
CA TYR A 209 16.34 -13.97 -6.01
C TYR A 209 17.20 -13.21 -7.03
N GLY A 210 18.36 -12.68 -6.64
CA GLY A 210 19.27 -11.98 -7.55
C GLY A 210 18.75 -10.63 -8.08
N ILE A 211 17.75 -10.05 -7.40
CA ILE A 211 17.22 -8.72 -7.68
C ILE A 211 18.18 -7.70 -7.05
N ALA A 212 18.50 -6.63 -7.79
CA ALA A 212 19.30 -5.54 -7.27
C ALA A 212 18.68 -4.95 -5.99
N PRO A 213 19.50 -4.40 -5.08
CA PRO A 213 18.99 -3.76 -3.87
C PRO A 213 17.87 -2.75 -4.20
N PRO A 214 16.77 -2.74 -3.43
CA PRO A 214 15.63 -1.85 -3.69
C PRO A 214 16.06 -0.40 -3.91
N GLU A 215 15.60 0.16 -5.04
CA GLU A 215 15.87 1.54 -5.41
C GLU A 215 14.74 2.44 -4.90
N HIS A 216 15.06 3.36 -3.99
CA HIS A 216 14.08 4.28 -3.44
C HIS A 216 14.08 5.63 -4.15
N ARG A 217 12.90 6.25 -4.19
CA ARG A 217 12.76 7.60 -4.75
C ARG A 217 13.65 8.62 -4.04
N PRO A 218 14.51 9.37 -4.76
CA PRO A 218 15.26 10.47 -4.15
C PRO A 218 14.33 11.49 -3.49
N PRO A 219 14.62 11.96 -2.26
CA PRO A 219 13.77 12.90 -1.55
C PRO A 219 13.49 14.17 -2.35
N GLY A 220 12.21 14.47 -2.59
CA GLY A 220 11.78 15.73 -3.20
C GLY A 220 11.70 15.77 -4.72
N LEU A 221 12.01 14.68 -5.42
CA LEU A 221 11.90 14.57 -6.89
C LEU A 221 10.67 13.75 -7.29
N VAL A 222 9.58 14.44 -7.65
CA VAL A 222 8.26 13.83 -7.97
C VAL A 222 8.27 13.04 -9.29
N HIS A 223 9.22 13.34 -10.18
CA HIS A 223 9.20 12.80 -11.54
C HIS A 223 9.49 11.30 -11.66
N PHE A 224 10.18 10.72 -10.67
CA PHE A 224 10.64 9.33 -10.79
C PHE A 224 9.55 8.28 -10.53
N GLY A 225 8.43 8.65 -9.90
CA GLY A 225 7.27 7.76 -9.72
C GLY A 225 6.13 8.00 -10.72
N GLY A 226 6.31 8.90 -11.68
CA GLY A 226 5.22 9.37 -12.52
C GLY A 226 4.59 8.31 -13.42
N ILE A 227 5.17 7.12 -13.55
CA ILE A 227 4.62 6.04 -14.39
C ILE A 227 3.52 5.31 -13.63
N ILE A 228 3.86 4.71 -12.48
CA ILE A 228 2.87 4.02 -11.65
C ILE A 228 1.81 5.00 -11.14
N GLU A 229 2.17 6.23 -10.78
CA GLU A 229 1.21 7.27 -10.39
C GLU A 229 0.21 7.61 -11.50
N ARG A 230 0.64 7.61 -12.77
CA ARG A 230 -0.26 7.81 -13.92
C ARG A 230 -1.21 6.64 -14.11
N PHE A 231 -0.72 5.42 -13.95
CA PHE A 231 -1.57 4.24 -13.99
C PHE A 231 -2.60 4.26 -12.85
N MET A 232 -2.15 4.47 -11.61
CA MET A 232 -3.00 4.62 -10.43
C MET A 232 -4.07 5.69 -10.65
N GLY A 233 -3.69 6.86 -11.15
CA GLY A 233 -4.64 7.92 -11.49
C GLY A 233 -5.69 7.47 -12.51
N THR A 234 -5.28 6.73 -13.53
CA THR A 234 -6.18 6.16 -14.54
C THR A 234 -7.15 5.14 -13.93
N ALA A 235 -6.65 4.24 -13.07
CA ALA A 235 -7.46 3.25 -12.37
C ALA A 235 -8.49 3.93 -11.44
N MET A 236 -8.04 4.90 -10.63
CA MET A 236 -8.93 5.67 -9.76
C MET A 236 -9.97 6.46 -10.56
N ASP A 237 -9.59 7.04 -11.71
CA ASP A 237 -10.53 7.75 -12.58
C ASP A 237 -11.61 6.81 -13.16
N GLN A 238 -11.28 5.55 -13.49
CA GLN A 238 -12.29 4.56 -13.88
C GLN A 238 -13.20 4.16 -12.71
N MET A 239 -12.62 3.97 -11.52
CA MET A 239 -13.38 3.64 -10.31
C MET A 239 -14.34 4.74 -9.88
N ARG A 240 -14.12 6.00 -10.28
CA ARG A 240 -15.08 7.09 -10.03
C ARG A 240 -16.45 6.89 -10.68
N LEU A 241 -16.54 6.00 -11.65
CA LEU A 241 -17.80 5.63 -12.29
C LEU A 241 -18.63 4.66 -11.43
N LEU A 242 -18.04 4.07 -10.39
CA LEU A 242 -18.73 3.16 -9.48
C LEU A 242 -19.66 3.92 -8.52
N PRO A 243 -20.81 3.34 -8.12
CA PRO A 243 -21.80 4.01 -7.27
C PRO A 243 -21.26 4.53 -5.94
N ALA A 244 -20.30 3.81 -5.35
CA ALA A 244 -19.68 4.09 -4.05
C ALA A 244 -18.38 4.90 -4.12
N ALA A 245 -18.14 5.61 -5.23
CA ALA A 245 -16.94 6.43 -5.38
C ALA A 245 -16.90 7.60 -4.37
N THR A 246 -15.75 7.76 -3.73
CA THR A 246 -15.48 8.79 -2.69
C THR A 246 -14.81 10.04 -3.23
N ALA A 247 -14.22 9.98 -4.43
CA ALA A 247 -13.59 11.13 -5.08
C ALA A 247 -14.63 12.06 -5.72
N ARG A 248 -15.41 12.74 -4.87
CA ARG A 248 -16.20 13.93 -5.19
C ARG A 248 -15.72 15.04 -4.26
N ASP A 249 -14.86 15.91 -4.79
CA ASP A 249 -14.75 17.32 -4.36
C ASP A 249 -13.69 18.08 -5.18
N ARG A 250 -14.08 18.49 -6.40
CA ARG A 250 -13.55 19.69 -7.08
C ARG A 250 -14.62 20.31 -7.97
N GLY A 251 -15.75 20.73 -7.40
CA GLY A 251 -16.79 21.44 -8.15
C GLY A 251 -17.94 21.94 -7.27
N PHE A 252 -18.40 23.17 -7.52
CA PHE A 252 -19.42 23.91 -6.76
C PHE A 252 -20.86 23.42 -6.98
N ASP A 253 -21.09 22.18 -7.44
CA ASP A 253 -22.44 21.66 -7.62
C ASP A 253 -22.81 20.72 -6.48
N LYS A 254 -23.52 21.30 -5.50
CA LYS A 254 -24.20 20.62 -4.39
C LYS A 254 -25.42 19.81 -4.88
N VAL A 255 -25.27 19.01 -5.94
CA VAL A 255 -26.25 17.94 -6.16
C VAL A 255 -26.02 16.94 -5.03
N LYS A 256 -27.08 16.56 -4.31
CA LYS A 256 -27.05 15.55 -3.25
C LYS A 256 -26.43 14.28 -3.81
N THR A 257 -25.13 14.16 -3.65
CA THR A 257 -24.36 13.02 -4.08
C THR A 257 -24.56 11.98 -3.00
N ARG A 258 -25.21 10.86 -3.38
CA ARG A 258 -25.52 9.73 -2.48
C ARG A 258 -24.28 9.43 -1.62
N ASN A 259 -24.49 9.30 -0.31
CA ASN A 259 -23.42 9.00 0.64
C ASN A 259 -22.68 7.73 0.18
N PRO A 260 -21.35 7.75 -0.05
CA PRO A 260 -20.62 6.59 -0.52
C PRO A 260 -20.80 5.35 0.35
N ASN A 261 -20.99 5.54 1.67
CA ASN A 261 -21.25 4.44 2.59
C ASN A 261 -22.64 3.81 2.39
N GLU A 262 -23.63 4.57 1.93
CA GLU A 262 -24.98 4.06 1.60
C GLU A 262 -25.07 3.53 0.15
N ALA A 263 -24.06 3.82 -0.66
CA ALA A 263 -23.92 3.33 -2.04
C ALA A 263 -22.94 2.16 -2.16
N ALA A 264 -22.29 1.77 -1.06
CA ALA A 264 -21.34 0.66 -0.99
C ALA A 264 -22.06 -0.65 -1.31
N GLU A 265 -21.95 -1.07 -2.57
CA GLU A 265 -22.58 -2.30 -3.05
C GLU A 265 -21.53 -3.38 -3.29
N MET A 266 -20.32 -3.05 -3.76
CA MET A 266 -19.30 -4.04 -4.11
C MET A 266 -18.50 -4.55 -2.92
N THR A 267 -18.31 -5.87 -2.80
CA THR A 267 -17.36 -6.47 -1.85
C THR A 267 -15.91 -6.29 -2.30
N LEU A 268 -14.96 -6.66 -1.44
CA LEU A 268 -13.54 -6.66 -1.82
C LEU A 268 -13.26 -7.63 -2.98
N ASP A 269 -13.90 -8.80 -2.99
CA ASP A 269 -13.73 -9.81 -4.04
C ASP A 269 -14.34 -9.34 -5.37
N GLU A 270 -15.50 -8.70 -5.32
CA GLU A 270 -16.12 -8.10 -6.51
C GLU A 270 -15.26 -6.95 -7.07
N LEU A 271 -14.60 -6.19 -6.19
CA LEU A 271 -13.61 -5.18 -6.61
C LEU A 271 -12.34 -5.82 -7.18
N GLU A 272 -11.90 -6.97 -6.67
CA GLU A 272 -10.79 -7.76 -7.23
C GLU A 272 -11.10 -8.21 -8.65
N VAL A 273 -12.28 -8.81 -8.88
CA VAL A 273 -12.78 -9.18 -10.22
C VAL A 273 -12.83 -7.96 -11.14
N TRP A 274 -13.41 -6.84 -10.67
CA TRP A 274 -13.49 -5.62 -11.46
C TRP A 274 -12.11 -5.08 -11.86
N MET A 275 -11.13 -5.17 -10.95
CA MET A 275 -9.75 -4.77 -11.23
C MET A 275 -9.07 -5.67 -12.26
N LEU A 276 -9.28 -6.98 -12.18
CA LEU A 276 -8.80 -7.94 -13.18
C LEU A 276 -9.38 -7.62 -14.57
N GLU A 277 -10.69 -7.40 -14.65
CA GLU A 277 -11.39 -7.01 -15.89
C GLU A 277 -10.90 -5.67 -16.45
N PHE A 278 -10.69 -4.67 -15.59
CA PHE A 278 -10.12 -3.39 -16.01
C PHE A 278 -8.69 -3.55 -16.53
N ILE A 279 -7.83 -4.27 -15.82
CA ILE A 279 -6.43 -4.42 -16.18
C ILE A 279 -6.28 -5.26 -17.44
N CYS A 280 -6.77 -6.50 -17.43
CA CYS A 280 -6.59 -7.44 -18.52
C CYS A 280 -7.49 -7.10 -19.72
N GLY A 281 -8.76 -6.78 -19.46
CA GLY A 281 -9.77 -6.59 -20.51
C GLY A 281 -9.75 -5.21 -21.16
N GLN A 282 -9.15 -4.20 -20.51
CA GLN A 282 -9.18 -2.82 -21.03
C GLN A 282 -7.81 -2.16 -21.07
N TYR A 283 -7.03 -2.20 -20.00
CA TYR A 283 -5.77 -1.46 -19.94
C TYR A 283 -4.68 -2.11 -20.78
N HIS A 284 -4.42 -3.40 -20.57
CA HIS A 284 -3.35 -4.14 -21.27
C HIS A 284 -3.56 -4.22 -22.77
N VAL A 285 -4.82 -4.20 -23.23
CA VAL A 285 -5.21 -4.35 -24.64
C VAL A 285 -5.38 -3.02 -25.38
N ARG A 286 -5.18 -1.87 -24.72
CA ARG A 286 -5.29 -0.53 -25.34
C ARG A 286 -3.91 0.10 -25.56
N PRO A 287 -3.68 0.79 -26.69
CA PRO A 287 -2.42 1.48 -26.93
C PRO A 287 -2.12 2.52 -25.84
N HIS A 288 -0.97 2.37 -25.17
CA HIS A 288 -0.55 3.29 -24.13
C HIS A 288 0.05 4.57 -24.75
N SER A 289 -0.31 5.74 -24.20
CA SER A 289 0.01 7.05 -24.80
C SER A 289 1.51 7.33 -24.92
N THR A 290 2.34 6.76 -24.04
CA THR A 290 3.79 6.97 -24.01
C THR A 290 4.53 5.98 -24.92
N THR A 291 4.22 4.69 -24.83
CA THR A 291 4.91 3.63 -25.60
C THR A 291 4.32 3.41 -27.00
N LYS A 292 3.13 3.98 -27.26
CA LYS A 292 2.34 3.81 -28.49
C LYS A 292 2.01 2.36 -28.84
N GLN A 293 2.13 1.47 -27.86
CA GLN A 293 1.87 0.04 -27.98
C GLN A 293 0.92 -0.38 -26.87
N ARG A 294 0.16 -1.44 -27.12
CA ARG A 294 -0.60 -2.11 -26.06
C ARG A 294 0.39 -2.74 -25.08
N PRO A 295 0.19 -2.61 -23.75
CA PRO A 295 1.09 -3.22 -22.76
C PRO A 295 1.31 -4.73 -22.96
N ASP A 296 0.26 -5.48 -23.34
CA ASP A 296 0.38 -6.91 -23.63
C ASP A 296 1.30 -7.23 -24.80
N LEU A 297 1.15 -6.50 -25.91
CA LEU A 297 1.96 -6.65 -27.10
C LEU A 297 3.40 -6.18 -26.86
N ALA A 298 3.59 -5.13 -26.06
CA ALA A 298 4.92 -4.68 -25.67
C ALA A 298 5.64 -5.72 -24.81
N TRP A 299 4.92 -6.39 -23.91
CA TRP A 299 5.42 -7.53 -23.15
C TRP A 299 5.79 -8.70 -24.06
N GLU A 300 4.85 -9.16 -24.90
CA GLU A 300 5.06 -10.27 -25.84
C GLU A 300 6.29 -10.05 -26.72
N ARG A 301 6.41 -8.86 -27.34
CA ARG A 301 7.58 -8.50 -28.16
C ARG A 301 8.87 -8.41 -27.36
N GLY A 302 8.79 -8.00 -26.10
CA GLY A 302 9.95 -7.96 -25.22
C GLY A 302 10.44 -9.35 -24.83
N ILE A 303 9.52 -10.30 -24.64
CA ILE A 303 9.82 -11.69 -24.28
C ILE A 303 10.30 -12.49 -25.50
N TYR A 304 9.54 -12.51 -26.59
CA TYR A 304 9.83 -13.35 -27.77
C TYR A 304 10.72 -12.66 -28.80
N GLY A 305 10.84 -11.33 -28.73
CA GLY A 305 11.59 -10.54 -29.68
C GLY A 305 10.76 -10.09 -30.88
N THR A 306 11.46 -9.46 -31.81
CA THR A 306 10.95 -8.97 -33.09
C THR A 306 11.99 -9.26 -34.16
N GLU A 307 11.65 -9.05 -35.43
CA GLU A 307 12.60 -9.15 -36.54
C GLU A 307 13.88 -8.32 -36.35
N LYS A 308 13.80 -7.22 -35.59
CA LYS A 308 14.90 -6.26 -35.40
C LYS A 308 15.63 -6.43 -34.07
N ARG A 309 15.09 -7.20 -33.13
CA ARG A 309 15.60 -7.25 -31.76
C ARG A 309 15.27 -8.60 -31.12
N ALA A 310 16.28 -9.29 -30.62
CA ALA A 310 16.10 -10.51 -29.85
C ALA A 310 15.26 -10.25 -28.58
N GLY A 311 14.43 -11.23 -28.22
CA GLY A 311 13.65 -11.20 -26.99
C GLY A 311 14.49 -11.53 -25.76
N ALA A 312 13.96 -11.22 -24.59
CA ALA A 312 14.56 -11.60 -23.30
C ALA A 312 14.45 -13.10 -23.00
N GLY A 313 13.55 -13.81 -23.69
CA GLY A 313 13.19 -15.20 -23.39
C GLY A 313 12.11 -15.30 -22.32
N LEU A 314 11.48 -16.47 -22.22
CA LEU A 314 10.48 -16.74 -21.18
C LEU A 314 11.16 -16.77 -19.80
N PRO A 315 10.62 -16.06 -18.80
CA PRO A 315 11.14 -16.10 -17.45
C PRO A 315 10.99 -17.52 -16.84
N PRO A 316 11.94 -17.95 -15.99
CA PRO A 316 11.83 -19.23 -15.29
C PRO A 316 10.64 -19.21 -14.33
N ILE A 317 9.92 -20.33 -14.22
CA ILE A 317 8.81 -20.48 -13.27
C ILE A 317 9.37 -20.89 -11.91
N ILE A 318 9.03 -20.13 -10.87
CA ILE A 318 9.31 -20.48 -9.48
C ILE A 318 8.22 -21.45 -9.01
N ALA A 319 8.61 -22.69 -8.73
CA ALA A 319 7.68 -23.74 -8.31
C ALA A 319 7.22 -23.58 -6.85
N ASP A 320 8.15 -23.25 -5.95
CA ASP A 320 7.84 -23.10 -4.52
C ASP A 320 7.38 -21.67 -4.20
N LYS A 321 6.07 -21.45 -4.35
CA LYS A 321 5.41 -20.17 -4.05
C LYS A 321 5.45 -19.85 -2.55
N GLN A 322 5.48 -20.87 -1.68
CA GLN A 322 5.51 -20.69 -0.23
C GLN A 322 6.86 -20.14 0.21
N LYS A 323 7.96 -20.76 -0.22
CA LYS A 323 9.32 -20.24 0.03
C LYS A 323 9.46 -18.82 -0.50
N LEU A 324 9.00 -18.59 -1.73
CA LEU A 324 9.03 -17.26 -2.35
C LEU A 324 8.34 -16.21 -1.49
N TYR A 325 7.12 -16.48 -1.03
CA TYR A 325 6.44 -15.56 -0.12
C TYR A 325 7.21 -15.36 1.19
N LEU A 326 7.67 -16.45 1.82
CA LEU A 326 8.36 -16.39 3.11
C LEU A 326 9.67 -15.61 3.06
N ASP A 327 10.40 -15.67 1.94
CA ASP A 327 11.62 -14.91 1.73
C ASP A 327 11.40 -13.39 1.73
N PHE A 328 10.21 -12.95 1.31
CA PHE A 328 9.76 -11.54 1.38
C PHE A 328 8.90 -11.22 2.62
N ALA A 329 8.47 -12.22 3.41
CA ALA A 329 7.65 -12.04 4.61
C ALA A 329 8.45 -11.55 5.82
N ASP A 330 7.75 -11.14 6.88
CA ASP A 330 8.34 -10.62 8.12
C ASP A 330 9.46 -11.52 8.63
N ILE A 331 10.60 -10.92 8.95
CA ILE A 331 11.84 -11.61 9.33
C ILE A 331 12.29 -11.21 10.72
N GLU A 332 12.55 -12.22 11.56
CA GLU A 332 13.14 -12.06 12.88
C GLU A 332 14.31 -13.02 13.08
N ASP A 333 15.24 -12.61 13.96
CA ASP A 333 16.34 -13.47 14.41
C ASP A 333 16.04 -13.91 15.84
N ARG A 334 15.75 -15.20 16.03
CA ARG A 334 15.33 -15.76 17.32
C ARG A 334 16.31 -16.81 17.83
N THR A 335 16.50 -16.83 19.14
CA THR A 335 17.22 -17.91 19.83
C THR A 335 16.29 -19.11 19.99
N ILE A 336 16.88 -20.31 20.04
CA ILE A 336 16.18 -21.54 20.41
C ILE A 336 16.44 -21.76 21.88
N GLU A 337 15.36 -21.92 22.65
CA GLU A 337 15.38 -22.25 24.07
C GLU A 337 14.71 -23.61 24.31
N ARG A 338 14.67 -24.08 25.55
CA ARG A 338 14.05 -25.38 25.91
C ARG A 338 12.56 -25.47 25.57
N TYR A 339 11.87 -24.34 25.51
CA TYR A 339 10.47 -24.25 25.07
C TYR A 339 10.34 -24.03 23.55
N GLY A 340 11.45 -24.07 22.81
CA GLY A 340 11.49 -23.80 21.37
C GLY A 340 11.82 -22.35 21.07
N MET A 341 11.06 -21.76 20.13
CA MET A 341 11.23 -20.38 19.72
C MET A 341 10.06 -19.54 20.19
N ARG A 342 10.33 -18.32 20.64
CA ARG A 342 9.28 -17.37 21.05
C ARG A 342 9.26 -16.13 20.18
N TRP A 343 8.09 -15.78 19.66
CA TRP A 343 7.83 -14.53 18.94
C TRP A 343 6.48 -13.97 19.39
N ASP A 344 6.45 -12.68 19.79
CA ASP A 344 5.25 -11.99 20.29
C ASP A 344 4.61 -12.63 21.53
N ASN A 345 5.41 -13.37 22.30
CA ASN A 345 4.97 -14.17 23.46
C ASN A 345 4.08 -15.36 23.07
N ILE A 346 4.23 -15.83 21.83
CA ILE A 346 3.75 -17.12 21.37
C ILE A 346 4.97 -18.04 21.30
N GLU A 347 4.83 -19.23 21.86
CA GLU A 347 5.86 -20.28 21.85
C GLU A 347 5.57 -21.27 20.73
N TYR A 348 6.61 -21.60 19.97
CA TYR A 348 6.55 -22.46 18.80
C TYR A 348 7.56 -23.58 18.94
N TRP A 349 7.12 -24.80 18.63
CA TRP A 349 7.95 -25.99 18.72
C TRP A 349 7.75 -26.90 17.51
N ASP A 350 8.82 -27.61 17.17
CA ASP A 350 8.83 -28.79 16.31
C ASP A 350 10.11 -29.60 16.61
N GLU A 351 10.13 -30.90 16.32
CA GLU A 351 11.30 -31.75 16.56
C GLU A 351 12.53 -31.32 15.75
N VAL A 352 12.35 -30.61 14.62
CA VAL A 352 13.44 -30.06 13.80
C VAL A 352 14.37 -29.11 14.57
N LEU A 353 13.91 -28.54 15.69
CA LEU A 353 14.71 -27.66 16.54
C LEU A 353 15.70 -28.40 17.43
N ARG A 354 15.48 -29.69 17.71
CA ARG A 354 16.29 -30.47 18.67
C ARG A 354 17.80 -30.40 18.40
N PRO A 355 18.29 -30.55 17.15
CA PRO A 355 19.73 -30.48 16.85
C PRO A 355 20.36 -29.12 17.16
N PHE A 356 19.55 -28.07 17.34
CA PHE A 356 20.01 -26.69 17.51
C PHE A 356 19.81 -26.15 18.93
N LEU A 357 19.29 -26.95 19.87
CA LEU A 357 19.12 -26.57 21.27
C LEU A 357 20.44 -26.22 21.96
N ASP A 358 21.50 -26.96 21.64
CA ASP A 358 22.84 -26.79 22.23
C ASP A 358 23.74 -25.89 21.38
N ALA A 359 23.18 -25.15 20.43
CA ALA A 359 23.95 -24.35 19.46
C ALA A 359 24.56 -23.06 20.06
N GLY A 360 24.45 -22.88 21.38
CA GLY A 360 24.96 -21.75 22.17
C GLY A 360 23.90 -20.70 22.50
N GLU A 361 23.93 -20.17 23.74
CA GLU A 361 22.88 -19.30 24.32
C GLU A 361 22.60 -18.01 23.51
N GLN A 362 23.53 -17.56 22.67
CA GLN A 362 23.41 -16.33 21.88
C GLN A 362 23.21 -16.57 20.38
N ARG A 363 23.16 -17.84 19.94
CA ARG A 363 22.98 -18.13 18.52
C ARG A 363 21.55 -17.84 18.10
N LYS A 364 21.41 -16.96 17.12
CA LYS A 364 20.12 -16.61 16.53
C LYS A 364 19.94 -17.30 15.18
N PHE A 365 18.70 -17.61 14.89
CA PHE A 365 18.27 -18.24 13.66
C PHE A 365 17.16 -17.41 13.01
N VAL A 366 17.12 -17.44 11.69
CA VAL A 366 16.14 -16.72 10.90
C VAL A 366 14.79 -17.42 11.00
N VAL A 367 13.76 -16.68 11.38
CA VAL A 367 12.37 -17.12 11.35
C VAL A 367 11.52 -16.16 10.54
N ARG A 368 10.55 -16.73 9.81
CA ARG A 368 9.55 -16.01 9.02
C ARG A 368 8.16 -16.28 9.56
N ARG A 369 7.24 -15.35 9.29
CA ARG A 369 5.83 -15.53 9.66
C ARG A 369 4.90 -14.85 8.67
N ASN A 370 3.82 -15.55 8.34
CA ASN A 370 2.64 -14.93 7.74
C ASN A 370 1.82 -14.26 8.86
N PRO A 371 1.63 -12.93 8.86
CA PRO A 371 0.94 -12.23 9.95
C PRO A 371 -0.55 -12.57 10.05
N TYR A 372 -1.12 -13.18 9.01
CA TYR A 372 -2.51 -13.64 9.00
C TYR A 372 -2.71 -14.97 9.75
N ASP A 373 -1.63 -15.70 10.03
CA ASP A 373 -1.65 -16.94 10.82
C ASP A 373 -0.58 -16.91 11.91
N ALA A 374 -1.01 -16.61 13.14
CA ALA A 374 -0.17 -16.59 14.33
C ALA A 374 0.12 -18.00 14.87
N SER A 375 -0.60 -19.03 14.41
CA SER A 375 -0.42 -20.41 14.90
C SER A 375 0.90 -21.03 14.43
N ARG A 376 1.55 -20.46 13.41
CA ARG A 376 2.77 -21.02 12.81
C ARG A 376 3.82 -19.96 12.55
N ILE A 377 5.08 -20.39 12.62
CA ILE A 377 6.23 -19.66 12.08
C ILE A 377 7.07 -20.63 11.25
N TYR A 378 8.00 -20.09 10.47
CA TYR A 378 8.82 -20.85 9.56
C TYR A 378 10.29 -20.64 9.90
N PHE A 379 10.92 -21.68 10.43
CA PHE A 379 12.33 -21.72 10.75
C PHE A 379 13.15 -21.98 9.49
N LEU A 380 14.08 -21.09 9.17
CA LEU A 380 15.01 -21.34 8.07
C LEU A 380 16.11 -22.30 8.55
N HIS A 381 16.05 -23.54 8.07
CA HIS A 381 17.02 -24.56 8.42
C HIS A 381 18.41 -24.15 7.91
N PRO A 382 19.42 -23.98 8.79
CA PRO A 382 20.67 -23.29 8.47
C PRO A 382 21.60 -24.06 7.53
N ILE A 383 21.37 -25.36 7.36
CA ILE A 383 22.19 -26.24 6.49
C ILE A 383 21.47 -26.46 5.16
N GLU A 384 20.24 -26.98 5.22
CA GLU A 384 19.38 -27.24 4.07
C GLU A 384 18.87 -26.01 3.32
N GLY A 385 18.77 -24.83 3.97
CA GLY A 385 18.24 -23.62 3.34
C GLY A 385 16.73 -23.65 3.05
N THR A 386 16.02 -24.59 3.68
CA THR A 386 14.57 -24.82 3.56
C THR A 386 13.83 -24.24 4.76
N TYR A 387 12.55 -23.91 4.59
CA TYR A 387 11.70 -23.48 5.69
C TYR A 387 11.01 -24.68 6.34
N CYS A 388 11.23 -24.87 7.64
CA CYS A 388 10.53 -25.85 8.45
C CYS A 388 9.43 -25.16 9.26
N GLU A 389 8.22 -25.70 9.21
CA GLU A 389 7.08 -25.17 9.96
C GLU A 389 7.24 -25.47 11.46
N LEU A 390 7.06 -24.46 12.30
CA LEU A 390 6.94 -24.60 13.75
C LEU A 390 5.55 -24.17 14.17
N ARG A 391 4.89 -24.97 15.02
CA ARG A 391 3.51 -24.69 15.45
C ARG A 391 3.43 -24.28 16.92
N CYS A 392 2.44 -23.44 17.19
CA CYS A 392 1.94 -23.21 18.54
C CYS A 392 0.66 -24.01 18.74
N GLU A 393 0.74 -25.15 19.42
CA GLU A 393 -0.40 -26.04 19.67
C GLU A 393 -1.51 -25.39 20.51
N GLN A 394 -1.18 -24.35 21.27
CA GLN A 394 -2.13 -23.63 22.12
C GLN A 394 -3.05 -22.69 21.33
N ILE A 395 -2.73 -22.36 20.07
CA ILE A 395 -3.61 -21.58 19.20
C ILE A 395 -4.53 -22.56 18.47
N THR A 396 -5.71 -22.78 19.04
CA THR A 396 -6.70 -23.74 18.54
C THR A 396 -7.75 -23.12 17.63
N LEU A 397 -7.89 -21.79 17.65
CA LEU A 397 -8.83 -21.08 16.81
C LEU A 397 -8.30 -20.97 15.37
N PRO A 398 -9.15 -21.13 14.35
CA PRO A 398 -8.73 -20.97 12.96
C PRO A 398 -8.43 -19.50 12.63
N ASN A 399 -7.45 -19.27 11.74
CA ASN A 399 -7.09 -17.97 11.15
C ASN A 399 -6.93 -16.86 12.19
N VAL A 400 -6.17 -17.15 13.24
CA VAL A 400 -5.82 -16.13 14.24
C VAL A 400 -4.69 -15.29 13.70
N SER A 401 -4.98 -14.05 13.29
CA SER A 401 -3.91 -13.13 12.90
C SER A 401 -3.08 -12.69 14.11
N VAL A 402 -1.80 -12.36 13.86
CA VAL A 402 -0.88 -11.81 14.86
C VAL A 402 -1.44 -10.53 15.48
N TRP A 403 -2.11 -9.72 14.67
CA TRP A 403 -2.76 -8.50 15.14
C TRP A 403 -3.91 -8.80 16.11
N GLU A 404 -4.80 -9.73 15.76
CA GLU A 404 -5.94 -10.12 16.60
C GLU A 404 -5.47 -10.68 17.95
N PHE A 405 -4.43 -11.52 17.91
CA PHE A 405 -3.78 -12.06 19.09
C PHE A 405 -3.20 -10.95 19.98
N ASN A 406 -2.37 -10.07 19.41
CA ASN A 406 -1.70 -9.01 20.14
C ASN A 406 -2.68 -7.95 20.69
N GLU A 407 -3.73 -7.61 19.95
CA GLU A 407 -4.80 -6.71 20.43
C GLU A 407 -5.50 -7.32 21.65
N THR A 408 -5.84 -8.61 21.59
CA THR A 408 -6.54 -9.31 22.67
C THR A 408 -5.66 -9.41 23.91
N ARG A 409 -4.41 -9.80 23.74
CA ARG A 409 -3.42 -9.87 24.82
C ARG A 409 -3.22 -8.51 25.49
N LYS A 410 -2.98 -7.44 24.72
CA LYS A 410 -2.80 -6.08 25.26
C LYS A 410 -4.01 -5.65 26.10
N ARG A 411 -5.22 -5.95 25.65
CA ARG A 411 -6.46 -5.65 26.37
C ARG A 411 -6.56 -6.45 27.68
N LEU A 412 -6.23 -7.74 27.67
CA LEU A 412 -6.26 -8.59 28.86
C LEU A 412 -5.23 -8.14 29.90
N VAL A 413 -4.01 -7.80 29.47
CA VAL A 413 -2.98 -7.23 30.37
C VAL A 413 -3.51 -5.96 31.06
N ALA A 414 -4.19 -5.08 30.32
CA ALA A 414 -4.77 -3.87 30.89
C ALA A 414 -5.94 -4.14 31.86
N GLN A 415 -6.62 -5.28 31.75
CA GLN A 415 -7.76 -5.66 32.60
C GLN A 415 -7.33 -6.43 33.86
N ILE A 416 -6.40 -7.37 33.70
CA ILE A 416 -5.95 -8.29 34.75
C ILE A 416 -4.80 -7.67 35.55
N GLY A 417 -4.00 -6.79 34.92
CA GLY A 417 -2.80 -6.20 35.54
C GLY A 417 -1.58 -7.13 35.51
N ASP A 418 -1.70 -8.30 34.88
CA ASP A 418 -0.63 -9.30 34.76
C ASP A 418 -0.60 -9.92 33.34
N LYS A 419 0.40 -10.76 33.05
CA LYS A 419 0.53 -11.50 31.79
C LYS A 419 -0.53 -12.61 31.72
N PRO A 420 -1.52 -12.53 30.81
CA PRO A 420 -2.48 -13.61 30.63
C PRO A 420 -1.79 -14.82 30.00
N ASP A 421 -2.21 -16.02 30.43
CA ASP A 421 -1.82 -17.27 29.77
C ASP A 421 -2.54 -17.43 28.41
N MET A 422 -2.06 -18.37 27.60
CA MET A 422 -2.61 -18.61 26.26
C MET A 422 -4.07 -19.07 26.30
N ALA A 423 -4.46 -19.89 27.27
CA ALA A 423 -5.84 -20.34 27.43
C ALA A 423 -6.80 -19.18 27.66
N THR A 424 -6.43 -18.21 28.51
CA THR A 424 -7.22 -17.00 28.77
C THR A 424 -7.34 -16.13 27.52
N ILE A 425 -6.25 -16.00 26.75
CA ILE A 425 -6.26 -15.26 25.48
C ILE A 425 -7.22 -15.93 24.50
N MET A 426 -7.10 -17.24 24.26
CA MET A 426 -7.95 -17.98 23.32
C MET A 426 -9.43 -17.92 23.70
N ALA A 427 -9.77 -18.17 24.97
CA ALA A 427 -11.15 -18.09 25.45
C ALA A 427 -11.72 -16.66 25.32
N SER A 428 -10.89 -15.63 25.49
CA SER A 428 -11.29 -14.24 25.28
C SER A 428 -11.55 -13.94 23.81
N MET A 429 -10.72 -14.46 22.91
CA MET A 429 -10.89 -14.32 21.46
C MET A 429 -12.14 -15.03 20.97
N GLU A 430 -12.39 -16.26 21.43
CA GLU A 430 -13.60 -17.02 21.09
C GLU A 430 -14.86 -16.26 21.51
N ARG A 431 -14.92 -15.80 22.77
CA ARG A 431 -16.03 -14.95 23.24
C ARG A 431 -16.19 -13.68 22.42
N GLN A 432 -15.10 -13.05 21.99
CA GLN A 432 -15.17 -11.87 21.13
C GLN A 432 -15.75 -12.19 19.75
N ARG A 433 -15.32 -13.29 19.13
CA ARG A 433 -15.84 -13.73 17.82
C ARG A 433 -17.34 -14.02 17.88
N LEU A 434 -17.83 -14.57 19.00
CA LEU A 434 -19.26 -14.73 19.25
C LEU A 434 -19.98 -13.38 19.42
N LEU A 435 -19.46 -12.49 20.26
CA LEU A 435 -20.04 -11.14 20.45
C LEU A 435 -20.01 -10.26 19.19
N GLU A 436 -19.07 -10.51 18.29
CA GLU A 436 -18.98 -9.86 16.98
C GLU A 436 -20.21 -10.17 16.11
N GLN A 437 -20.83 -11.34 16.27
CA GLN A 437 -22.08 -11.73 15.60
C GLN A 437 -23.28 -10.99 16.21
N ASP A 438 -23.29 -10.78 17.52
CA ASP A 438 -24.41 -10.18 18.27
C ASP A 438 -24.32 -8.65 18.44
N ALA A 439 -23.35 -7.99 17.81
CA ALA A 439 -23.11 -6.57 18.03
C ALA A 439 -24.35 -5.71 17.68
N GLN A 440 -24.94 -5.01 18.66
CA GLN A 440 -26.17 -4.23 18.44
C GLN A 440 -25.92 -2.76 18.03
N ASN A 441 -24.83 -2.13 18.48
CA ASN A 441 -24.53 -0.73 18.18
C ASN A 441 -23.81 -0.58 16.83
N ALA A 442 -24.26 0.37 15.99
CA ALA A 442 -23.69 0.69 14.68
C ALA A 442 -22.15 0.84 14.67
N LYS A 443 -21.54 1.54 15.63
CA LYS A 443 -20.06 1.69 15.68
C LYS A 443 -19.36 0.36 15.98
N LYS A 444 -19.95 -0.47 16.84
CA LYS A 444 -19.42 -1.80 17.17
C LYS A 444 -19.61 -2.77 16.00
N ARG A 445 -20.74 -2.70 15.29
CA ARG A 445 -21.00 -3.46 14.05
C ARG A 445 -19.96 -3.15 12.98
N HIS A 446 -19.72 -1.87 12.70
CA HIS A 446 -18.72 -1.47 11.69
C HIS A 446 -17.31 -2.00 12.00
N ARG A 447 -16.85 -1.88 13.26
CA ARG A 447 -15.56 -2.45 13.68
C ARG A 447 -15.54 -3.99 13.60
N SER A 448 -16.64 -4.64 13.97
CA SER A 448 -16.81 -6.10 13.87
C SER A 448 -16.66 -6.57 12.42
N ARG A 449 -17.36 -5.93 11.47
CA ARG A 449 -17.27 -6.25 10.04
C ARG A 449 -15.83 -6.14 9.53
N LEU A 450 -15.13 -5.04 9.85
CA LEU A 450 -13.75 -4.86 9.42
C LEU A 450 -12.82 -5.97 9.95
N LYS A 451 -13.05 -6.46 11.17
CA LYS A 451 -12.30 -7.60 11.72
C LYS A 451 -12.60 -8.91 11.01
N GLN A 452 -13.87 -9.21 10.77
CA GLN A 452 -14.29 -10.40 10.03
C GLN A 452 -13.72 -10.41 8.62
N GLU A 453 -13.78 -9.27 7.93
CA GLU A 453 -13.20 -9.08 6.60
C GLU A 453 -11.67 -9.24 6.57
N ARG A 454 -10.95 -8.69 7.57
CA ARG A 454 -9.49 -8.91 7.68
C ARG A 454 -9.15 -10.38 7.86
N ARG A 455 -9.92 -11.10 8.69
CA ARG A 455 -9.75 -12.54 8.89
C ARG A 455 -9.96 -13.32 7.59
N ARG A 456 -11.04 -12.99 6.86
CA ARG A 456 -11.38 -13.60 5.57
C ARG A 456 -10.28 -13.39 4.52
N VAL A 457 -9.77 -12.16 4.39
CA VAL A 457 -8.65 -11.87 3.47
C VAL A 457 -7.38 -12.61 3.91
N GLY A 458 -7.09 -12.64 5.21
CA GLY A 458 -5.93 -13.35 5.73
C GLY A 458 -5.98 -14.87 5.49
N GLU A 459 -7.16 -15.46 5.61
CA GLU A 459 -7.42 -16.87 5.28
C GLU A 459 -7.19 -17.15 3.79
N GLN A 460 -7.70 -16.30 2.90
CA GLN A 460 -7.45 -16.43 1.46
C GLN A 460 -5.96 -16.34 1.13
N VAL A 461 -5.24 -15.37 1.71
CA VAL A 461 -3.79 -15.22 1.53
C VAL A 461 -3.08 -16.47 2.02
N THR A 462 -3.45 -17.00 3.19
CA THR A 462 -2.82 -18.21 3.75
C THR A 462 -3.08 -19.44 2.86
N ALA A 463 -4.31 -19.59 2.36
CA ALA A 463 -4.67 -20.68 1.44
C ALA A 463 -3.92 -20.59 0.09
N GLU A 464 -3.73 -19.38 -0.46
CA GLU A 464 -2.92 -19.17 -1.67
C GLU A 464 -1.46 -19.62 -1.49
N LEU A 465 -0.93 -19.51 -0.26
CA LEU A 465 0.48 -19.75 0.06
C LEU A 465 0.79 -21.14 0.59
N THR A 466 -0.21 -21.83 1.11
CA THR A 466 -0.11 -23.23 1.58
C THR A 466 -1.13 -24.10 0.86
N PRO A 467 -0.95 -24.37 -0.45
CA PRO A 467 -1.93 -25.14 -1.20
C PRO A 467 -2.15 -26.57 -0.67
N HIS A 468 -1.27 -27.13 0.16
CA HIS A 468 -1.48 -28.41 0.85
C HIS A 468 -1.00 -28.36 2.31
N ALA A 469 -1.90 -27.97 3.22
CA ALA A 469 -1.85 -28.50 4.58
C ALA A 469 -3.19 -29.20 4.80
N PRO A 470 -3.28 -30.54 4.84
CA PRO A 470 -4.46 -31.15 5.41
C PRO A 470 -4.64 -30.53 6.79
N ILE A 471 -5.83 -30.00 7.05
CA ILE A 471 -6.29 -29.85 8.42
C ILE A 471 -6.23 -31.29 8.93
N SER A 472 -5.18 -31.61 9.69
CA SER A 472 -5.04 -32.90 10.32
C SER A 472 -6.20 -32.98 11.31
N GLU A 473 -7.31 -33.59 10.88
CA GLU A 473 -8.34 -34.10 11.79
C GLU A 473 -7.74 -35.18 12.72
N ASP A 474 -6.56 -35.70 12.36
CA ASP A 474 -5.73 -36.62 13.13
C ASP A 474 -4.54 -35.93 13.82
N ALA A 475 -4.74 -34.75 14.43
CA ALA A 475 -3.76 -34.27 15.39
C ALA A 475 -3.61 -35.37 16.46
N PRO A 476 -2.41 -35.96 16.66
CA PRO A 476 -2.25 -36.96 17.71
C PRO A 476 -2.70 -36.33 19.03
N PRO A 477 -3.44 -37.06 19.88
CA PRO A 477 -3.91 -36.51 21.14
C PRO A 477 -2.70 -35.92 21.89
N ALA A 478 -2.88 -34.72 22.43
CA ALA A 478 -1.83 -33.98 23.13
C ALA A 478 -1.03 -34.94 24.02
N PRO A 479 0.32 -34.92 23.96
CA PRO A 479 1.12 -35.75 24.84
C PRO A 479 0.67 -35.49 26.28
N GLN A 480 0.24 -36.55 26.97
CA GLN A 480 -0.19 -36.45 28.35
C GLN A 480 0.89 -35.71 29.13
N ALA A 481 0.47 -34.67 29.86
CA ALA A 481 1.37 -33.84 30.64
C ALA A 481 2.38 -34.72 31.38
N PRO A 482 3.68 -34.39 31.40
CA PRO A 482 4.67 -35.21 32.06
C PRO A 482 4.22 -35.43 33.51
N VAL A 483 4.04 -36.71 33.86
CA VAL A 483 3.74 -37.13 35.23
C VAL A 483 4.77 -36.46 36.13
N ARG A 484 4.33 -35.55 37.01
CA ARG A 484 5.17 -35.04 38.09
C ARG A 484 5.57 -36.24 38.94
N ARG A 485 6.75 -36.78 38.69
CA ARG A 485 7.43 -37.66 39.64
C ARG A 485 8.12 -36.72 40.62
N ASP A 486 7.44 -36.42 41.71
CA ASP A 486 8.08 -35.94 42.93
C ASP A 486 9.03 -37.04 43.40
N ILE A 487 10.33 -36.87 43.13
CA ILE A 487 11.37 -37.75 43.64
C ILE A 487 11.79 -37.18 44.99
N PHE A 488 11.13 -37.64 46.06
CA PHE A 488 11.71 -37.64 47.39
C PHE A 488 12.83 -38.68 47.41
N TYR A 489 14.06 -38.27 47.67
CA TYR A 489 15.09 -39.18 48.15
C TYR A 489 15.00 -39.20 49.68
N GLU A 490 14.43 -40.27 50.23
CA GLU A 490 14.72 -40.71 51.59
C GLU A 490 16.17 -41.24 51.59
N ILE A 491 16.97 -40.70 52.51
CA ILE A 491 18.27 -41.24 52.88
C ILE A 491 18.00 -42.05 54.15
N ASP A 492 18.05 -43.38 54.05
CA ASP A 492 18.14 -44.25 55.22
C ASP A 492 19.56 -44.85 55.30
N GLU A 493 20.15 -44.59 56.47
CA GLU A 493 21.33 -45.14 57.17
C GLU A 493 22.71 -45.23 56.48
#